data_AF-A0A7V5V7Y3-F1
#
_entry.id   AF-A0A7V5V7Y3-F1
#
_cell.length_a   1.000
_cell.length_b   1.000
_cell.length_c   1.000
_cell.angle_alpha   90.00
_cell.angle_beta   90.00
_cell.angle_gamma   90.00
#
_symmetry.space_group_name_H-M   'P 1'
#
loop_
_entity.id
_entity.type
_entity.pdbx_description
1 polymer ?
#
loop_
_entity_poly.entity_id
_entity_poly.type
_entity_poly.pdbx_seq_one_letter_code
_entity_poly.pdbx_strand_id
1 'polypeptide(L)'
;MAAMRKGSVLRCPVCGAELSIVLPGGGRLAPRCCNEPMELTDRINPVFVCSVCGCELMHIAGPGRRLAPRCCNEPMEPLNAAA
;
A
#
# COMPACT_ATOMS: atom_id res chain seq x y z
N MET A 1 -1.67 -18.76 4.65
CA MET A 1 -1.35 -17.36 5.03
C MET A 1 -1.17 -16.55 3.76
N ALA A 2 -1.83 -15.39 3.64
CA ALA A 2 -1.84 -14.59 2.41
C ALA A 2 -0.46 -13.97 2.11
N ALA A 3 -0.10 -13.92 0.83
CA ALA A 3 1.13 -13.25 0.38
C ALA A 3 0.97 -11.72 0.50
N MET A 4 1.92 -11.05 1.15
CA MET A 4 1.93 -9.58 1.23
C MET A 4 2.28 -9.00 -0.13
N ARG A 5 1.47 -8.03 -0.59
CA ARG A 5 1.63 -7.38 -1.89
C ARG A 5 1.97 -5.91 -1.68
N LYS A 6 2.41 -5.24 -2.75
CA LYS A 6 2.56 -3.79 -2.76
C LYS A 6 1.22 -3.12 -2.41
N GLY A 7 1.24 -2.17 -1.48
CA GLY A 7 0.07 -1.50 -0.95
C GLY A 7 -0.63 -2.23 0.21
N SER A 8 -0.22 -3.45 0.60
CA SER A 8 -0.74 -4.10 1.79
C SER A 8 -0.49 -3.24 3.04
N VAL A 9 -1.47 -3.25 3.96
CA VAL A 9 -1.40 -2.53 5.23
C VAL A 9 -1.44 -3.51 6.39
N LEU A 10 -0.49 -3.39 7.31
CA LEU A 10 -0.53 -4.04 8.61
C LEU A 10 -0.94 -3.04 9.69
N ARG A 11 -1.68 -3.49 10.70
CA ARG A 11 -2.13 -2.66 11.83
C ARG A 11 -1.75 -3.30 13.16
N CYS A 12 -1.34 -2.47 14.11
CA CYS A 12 -1.14 -2.88 15.50
C CYS A 12 -2.52 -3.06 16.18
N PRO A 13 -2.82 -4.21 16.79
CA PRO A 13 -4.09 -4.42 17.48
C PRO A 13 -4.19 -3.60 18.78
N VAL A 14 -3.06 -3.15 19.33
CA VAL A 14 -3.01 -2.40 20.60
C VAL A 14 -3.16 -0.89 20.38
N CYS A 15 -2.27 -0.27 19.61
CA CYS A 15 -2.23 1.19 19.44
C CYS A 15 -2.83 1.68 18.13
N GLY A 16 -3.17 0.78 17.20
CA GLY A 16 -3.71 1.14 15.89
C GLY A 16 -2.69 1.70 14.90
N ALA A 17 -1.40 1.74 15.22
CA ALA A 17 -0.35 2.14 14.27
C ALA A 17 -0.39 1.27 13.01
N GLU A 18 -0.14 1.88 11.86
CA GLU A 18 -0.21 1.23 10.56
C GLU A 18 1.15 1.21 9.84
N LEU A 19 1.41 0.13 9.11
CA LEU A 19 2.57 -0.04 8.25
C LEU A 19 2.10 -0.38 6.84
N SER A 20 2.63 0.31 5.84
CA SER A 20 2.30 0.06 4.43
C SER A 20 3.48 -0.56 3.67
N ILE A 21 3.22 -1.58 2.86
CA ILE A 21 4.25 -2.27 2.07
C ILE A 21 4.47 -1.53 0.75
N VAL A 22 5.64 -0.90 0.59
CA VAL A 22 6.03 -0.20 -0.65
C VAL A 22 6.69 -1.14 -1.65
N LEU A 23 7.50 -2.09 -1.19
CA LEU A 23 8.18 -3.07 -2.02
C LEU A 23 8.09 -4.44 -1.34
N PRO A 24 7.36 -5.41 -1.91
CA PRO A 24 7.36 -6.76 -1.38
C PRO A 24 8.71 -7.43 -1.68
N GLY A 25 9.45 -7.81 -0.64
CA GLY A 25 10.65 -8.65 -0.76
C GLY A 25 10.29 -10.14 -0.73
N GLY A 26 11.26 -11.02 -1.02
CA GLY A 26 11.08 -12.47 -0.98
C GLY A 26 10.94 -13.08 0.43
N GLY A 27 11.16 -12.27 1.48
CA GLY A 27 11.04 -12.67 2.87
C GLY A 27 9.65 -12.45 3.46
N ARG A 28 9.38 -13.11 4.59
CA ARG A 28 8.17 -12.85 5.38
C ARG A 28 8.43 -11.66 6.30
N LEU A 29 7.72 -10.56 6.11
CA LEU A 29 7.72 -9.47 7.07
C LEU A 29 6.84 -9.90 8.26
N ALA A 30 7.39 -9.85 9.47
CA ALA A 30 6.67 -10.12 10.73
C ALA A 30 6.87 -8.94 11.68
N PRO A 31 6.31 -7.76 11.36
CA PRO A 31 6.56 -6.56 12.15
C PRO A 31 5.81 -6.66 13.48
N ARG A 32 6.39 -6.09 14.52
CA ARG A 32 5.79 -6.00 15.85
C ARG A 32 5.66 -4.54 16.26
N CYS A 33 4.56 -4.22 16.93
CA CYS A 33 4.30 -2.92 17.52
C CYS A 33 3.62 -3.15 18.87
N CYS A 34 3.95 -2.35 19.90
CA CYS A 34 3.47 -2.59 21.27
C CYS A 34 3.76 -4.01 21.79
N ASN A 35 4.86 -4.61 21.35
CA ASN A 35 5.22 -6.01 21.60
C ASN A 35 4.23 -7.06 21.07
N GLU A 36 3.24 -6.68 20.27
CA GLU A 36 2.33 -7.62 19.61
C GLU A 36 2.65 -7.75 18.12
N PRO A 37 2.46 -8.94 17.50
CA PRO A 37 2.49 -9.07 16.04
C PRO A 37 1.47 -8.13 15.40
N MET A 38 1.89 -7.41 14.36
CA MET A 38 0.93 -6.63 13.57
C MET A 38 0.14 -7.53 12.64
N GLU A 39 -1.12 -7.18 12.42
CA GLU A 39 -2.08 -7.99 11.66
C GLU A 39 -2.28 -7.40 10.26
N LEU A 40 -2.35 -8.25 9.25
CA LEU A 40 -2.69 -7.83 7.89
C LEU A 40 -4.15 -7.37 7.86
N THR A 41 -4.41 -6.21 7.27
CA THR A 41 -5.76 -5.66 7.09
C THR A 41 -6.28 -5.93 5.68
N ASP A 42 -7.61 -5.88 5.51
CA ASP A 42 -8.24 -5.97 4.19
C ASP A 42 -8.05 -4.69 3.35
N ARG A 43 -7.50 -3.62 3.95
CA ARG A 43 -7.24 -2.36 3.26
C ARG A 43 -5.97 -2.50 2.41
N ILE A 44 -6.10 -2.16 1.13
CA ILE A 44 -4.98 -2.01 0.20
C ILE A 44 -4.88 -0.53 -0.19
N ASN A 45 -3.71 0.06 0.03
CA ASN A 45 -3.43 1.41 -0.45
C ASN A 45 -3.28 1.38 -1.98
N PRO A 46 -4.01 2.22 -2.73
CA PRO A 46 -3.87 2.32 -4.17
C PRO A 46 -2.46 2.77 -4.55
N VAL A 47 -1.91 2.12 -5.57
CA VAL A 47 -0.63 2.40 -6.18
C VAL A 47 -0.90 2.72 -7.63
N PHE A 48 -0.28 3.79 -8.12
CA PHE A 48 -0.37 4.26 -9.49
C PHE A 48 1.00 4.16 -10.14
N VAL A 49 1.05 3.89 -11.43
CA VAL A 49 2.29 3.83 -12.23
C VAL A 49 2.18 4.75 -13.45
N CYS A 50 3.27 5.42 -13.79
CA CYS A 50 3.38 6.17 -15.03
C CYS A 50 3.76 5.22 -16.17
N SER A 51 2.97 5.19 -17.23
CA SER A 51 3.25 4.44 -18.47
C SER A 51 4.52 4.91 -19.19
N VAL A 52 4.89 6.19 -19.04
CA VAL A 52 6.02 6.81 -19.73
C VAL A 52 7.35 6.56 -19.02
N CYS A 53 7.43 6.87 -17.72
CA CYS A 53 8.70 6.81 -16.98
C CYS A 53 8.76 5.70 -15.92
N GLY A 54 7.66 4.98 -15.68
CA GLY A 54 7.60 3.93 -14.67
C GLY A 54 7.55 4.42 -13.22
N CYS A 55 7.53 5.73 -12.96
CA CYS A 55 7.40 6.27 -11.61
C CYS A 55 6.13 5.74 -10.93
N GLU A 56 6.25 5.39 -9.65
CA GLU A 56 5.16 4.88 -8.84
C GLU A 56 4.73 5.90 -7.78
N LEU A 57 3.43 5.93 -7.48
CA LEU A 57 2.84 6.73 -6.42
C LEU A 57 1.90 5.86 -5.60
N MET A 58 2.11 5.79 -4.28
CA MET A 58 1.17 5.14 -3.36
C MET A 58 0.34 6.19 -2.63
N HIS A 59 -0.98 6.07 -2.71
CA HIS A 59 -1.89 6.98 -2.02
C HIS A 59 -2.23 6.44 -0.62
N ILE A 60 -1.62 7.04 0.40
CA ILE A 60 -1.88 6.75 1.81
C ILE A 60 -2.92 7.76 2.31
N ALA A 61 -4.21 7.48 2.07
CA ALA A 61 -5.30 8.29 2.61
C ALA A 61 -6.54 7.44 2.88
N GLY A 62 -7.41 7.95 3.76
CA GLY A 62 -8.70 7.34 4.06
C GLY A 62 -9.68 7.34 2.88
N PRO A 63 -10.79 6.57 3.00
CA PRO A 63 -11.81 6.50 1.96
C PRO A 63 -12.40 7.88 1.64
N GLY A 64 -12.65 8.17 0.36
CA GLY A 64 -13.43 9.32 -0.09
C GLY A 64 -12.69 10.42 -0.85
N ARG A 65 -11.36 10.42 -0.88
CA ARG A 65 -10.59 11.32 -1.76
C ARG A 65 -10.06 10.56 -2.96
N ARG A 66 -10.64 10.82 -4.14
CA ARG A 66 -10.09 10.33 -5.41
C ARG A 66 -8.89 11.18 -5.77
N LEU A 67 -7.70 10.59 -5.70
CA LEU A 67 -6.50 11.17 -6.29
C LEU A 67 -6.50 10.84 -7.79
N ALA A 68 -6.23 11.83 -8.63
CA ALA A 68 -5.99 11.66 -10.06
C ALA A 68 -4.54 12.06 -10.37
N PRO A 69 -3.56 11.22 -10.01
CA PRO A 69 -2.16 11.60 -10.12
C PRO A 69 -1.73 11.66 -11.59
N ARG A 70 -0.82 12.59 -11.89
CA ARG A 70 -0.22 12.76 -13.22
C ARG A 70 1.30 12.72 -13.10
N CYS A 71 1.95 12.10 -14.08
CA CYS A 71 3.39 12.07 -14.23
C CYS A 71 3.72 12.11 -15.73
N CYS A 72 4.82 12.76 -16.12
CA CYS A 72 5.14 12.99 -17.55
C CYS A 72 4.01 13.66 -18.34
N ASN A 73 3.21 14.50 -17.69
CA ASN A 73 1.99 15.12 -18.24
C ASN A 73 0.90 14.13 -18.66
N GLU A 74 0.99 12.86 -18.28
CA GLU A 74 -0.03 11.83 -18.53
C GLU A 74 -0.72 11.39 -17.23
N PRO A 75 -2.01 11.01 -17.28
CA PRO A 75 -2.66 10.33 -16.16
C PRO A 75 -1.91 9.06 -15.78
N MET A 76 -1.70 8.83 -14.50
CA MET A 76 -1.11 7.56 -14.04
C MET A 76 -2.19 6.48 -13.91
N GLU A 77 -1.81 5.23 -14.15
CA GLU A 77 -2.71 4.08 -14.14
C GLU A 77 -2.66 3.31 -12.81
N PRO A 78 -3.78 2.78 -12.31
CA PRO A 78 -3.77 1.97 -11.10
C PRO A 78 -3.05 0.63 -11.31
N LEU A 79 -2.09 0.32 -10.43
CA LEU A 79 -1.31 -0.92 -10.43
C LEU A 79 -1.95 -2.04 -9.60
N ASN A 80 -2.59 -1.67 -8.48
CA ASN A 80 -3.15 -2.62 -7.51
C ASN A 80 -4.58 -2.23 -7.09
N ALA A 81 -5.26 -1.37 -7.85
CA ALA A 81 -6.66 -1.07 -7.58
C ALA A 81 -7.45 -2.37 -7.66
N ALA A 82 -8.15 -2.68 -6.56
CA ALA A 82 -9.16 -3.72 -6.57
C ALA A 82 -10.14 -3.42 -7.71
N ALA A 83 -10.43 -4.45 -8.51
CA ALA A 83 -11.62 -4.48 -9.36
C ALA A 83 -12.89 -4.29 -8.52
#